data_AF-A0A3B0R628-F1
#
_entry.id   AF-A0A3B0R628-F1
#
_cell.length_a   1.000
_cell.length_b   1.000
_cell.length_c   1.000
_cell.angle_alpha   90.00
_cell.angle_beta   90.00
_cell.angle_gamma   90.00
#
_symmetry.space_group_name_H-M   'P 1'
#
loop_
_entity.id
_entity.type
_entity.pdbx_description
1 polymer ?
#
loop_
_entity_poly.entity_id
_entity_poly.type
_entity_poly.pdbx_seq_one_letter_code
_entity_poly.pdbx_strand_id
1 'polypeptide(L)'
;MKLAPMFLVSTFIGILLFFNFPNNLDTKEINKDKWVKLFNGKDLKDWHVKIRGYPLDVNYKNTFRVTDGVIQVNYDQYDDFNESYGHIFYKNEFSNYKLRLQYRFTGKQLKDGAGWAKRNSGIMIHCQPPESMGLN
;
A
#
# COMPACT_ATOMS: atom_id res chain seq x y z
N MET A 1 22.50 -81.88 47.59
CA MET A 1 23.14 -81.74 46.27
C MET A 1 22.10 -81.14 45.32
N LYS A 2 22.05 -79.82 45.17
CA LYS A 2 21.03 -79.14 44.33
C LYS A 2 21.63 -78.85 42.96
N LEU A 3 21.05 -79.44 41.91
CA LEU A 3 21.33 -79.07 40.52
C LEU A 3 20.76 -77.68 40.24
N ALA A 4 21.54 -76.82 39.61
CA ALA A 4 21.08 -75.55 39.05
C ALA A 4 20.69 -75.75 37.57
N PRO A 5 19.59 -75.15 37.08
CA PRO A 5 19.27 -75.16 35.66
C PRO A 5 20.00 -73.99 34.95
N MET A 6 20.66 -74.33 33.85
CA MET A 6 21.33 -73.41 32.95
C MET A 6 20.28 -72.82 31.98
N PHE A 7 19.86 -71.57 32.21
CA PHE A 7 18.97 -70.87 31.29
C PHE A 7 19.79 -70.25 30.14
N LEU A 8 19.52 -70.74 28.92
CA LEU A 8 20.04 -70.19 27.68
C LEU A 8 19.29 -68.88 27.39
N VAL A 9 19.98 -67.73 27.47
CA VAL A 9 19.42 -66.44 27.05
C VAL A 9 19.69 -66.28 25.55
N SER A 10 18.69 -66.56 24.72
CA SER A 10 18.73 -66.23 23.29
C SER A 10 18.57 -64.72 23.12
N THR A 11 19.63 -64.04 22.68
CA THR A 11 19.60 -62.60 22.41
C THR A 11 19.09 -62.37 20.98
N PHE A 12 17.85 -61.93 20.83
CA PHE A 12 17.29 -61.52 19.54
C PHE A 12 17.75 -60.08 19.24
N ILE A 13 18.73 -59.91 18.35
CA ILE A 13 19.16 -58.59 17.88
C ILE A 13 18.16 -58.13 16.81
N GLY A 14 17.20 -57.31 17.20
CA GLY A 14 16.32 -56.61 16.27
C GLY A 14 17.08 -55.52 15.53
N ILE A 15 17.27 -55.70 14.22
CA ILE A 15 17.80 -54.65 13.34
C ILE A 15 16.69 -53.58 13.19
N LEU A 16 16.82 -52.48 13.93
CA LEU A 16 16.05 -51.25 13.67
C LEU A 16 16.62 -50.58 12.42
N LEU A 17 15.95 -50.77 11.28
CA LEU A 17 16.17 -49.96 10.09
C LEU A 17 15.63 -48.55 10.36
N PHE A 18 16.52 -47.65 10.78
CA PHE A 18 16.24 -46.22 10.79
C PHE A 18 16.13 -45.75 9.34
N PHE A 19 14.91 -45.71 8.80
CA PHE A 19 14.61 -44.94 7.60
C PHE A 19 14.85 -43.46 7.93
N ASN A 20 16.01 -42.94 7.52
CA ASN A 20 16.24 -41.50 7.43
C ASN A 20 15.31 -40.96 6.35
N PHE A 21 14.10 -40.56 6.74
CA PHE A 21 13.29 -39.67 5.91
C PHE A 21 13.99 -38.31 5.90
N PRO A 22 14.47 -37.81 4.74
CA PRO A 22 14.90 -36.43 4.67
C PRO A 22 13.68 -35.55 4.92
N ASN A 23 13.66 -34.88 6.07
CA ASN A 23 12.76 -33.77 6.34
C ASN A 23 13.19 -32.57 5.47
N ASN A 24 13.09 -32.69 4.15
CA ASN A 24 13.00 -31.54 3.27
C ASN A 24 11.57 -31.03 3.34
N LEU A 25 11.22 -30.46 4.50
CA LEU A 25 10.19 -29.44 4.53
C LEU A 25 10.83 -28.22 3.88
N ASP A 26 10.71 -28.14 2.55
CA ASP A 26 10.81 -26.88 1.83
C ASP A 26 9.69 -26.00 2.41
N THR A 27 10.00 -25.30 3.50
CA THR A 27 9.24 -24.15 3.94
C THR A 27 9.45 -23.12 2.84
N LYS A 28 8.60 -23.19 1.82
CA LYS A 28 8.44 -22.18 0.80
C LYS A 28 8.28 -20.88 1.57
N GLU A 29 9.34 -20.07 1.65
CA GLU A 29 9.26 -18.77 2.31
C GLU A 29 8.04 -18.08 1.72
N ILE A 30 7.04 -17.81 2.57
CA ILE A 30 5.89 -17.01 2.19
C ILE A 30 6.50 -15.69 1.78
N ASN A 31 6.57 -15.47 0.47
CA ASN A 31 7.18 -14.33 -0.17
C ASN A 31 6.72 -13.09 0.61
N LYS A 32 7.64 -12.41 1.30
CA LYS A 32 7.34 -11.15 2.00
C LYS A 32 6.52 -10.31 1.06
N ASP A 33 5.29 -9.94 1.48
CA ASP A 33 4.34 -9.16 0.68
C ASP A 33 5.10 -8.12 -0.17
N LYS A 34 5.07 -8.27 -1.50
CA LYS A 34 5.78 -7.39 -2.43
C LYS A 34 5.09 -6.03 -2.46
N TRP A 35 5.31 -5.21 -1.43
CA TRP A 35 4.83 -3.84 -1.36
C TRP A 35 5.45 -3.02 -2.48
N VAL A 36 4.62 -2.47 -3.36
CA VAL A 36 5.04 -1.52 -4.38
C VAL A 36 4.93 -0.10 -3.82
N LYS A 37 6.02 0.65 -3.89
CA LYS A 37 6.03 2.06 -3.51
C LYS A 37 5.43 2.89 -4.65
N LEU A 38 4.27 3.50 -4.42
CA LEU A 38 3.58 4.34 -5.41
C LEU A 38 4.20 5.74 -5.50
N PHE A 39 4.51 6.36 -4.36
CA PHE A 39 5.12 7.69 -4.33
C PHE A 39 6.64 7.61 -4.16
N ASN A 40 7.36 8.26 -5.07
CA ASN A 40 8.83 8.22 -5.10
C ASN A 40 9.52 9.13 -4.06
N GLY A 41 8.76 9.98 -3.35
CA GLY A 41 9.29 10.89 -2.33
C GLY A 41 9.92 12.17 -2.88
N LYS A 42 9.83 12.43 -4.18
CA LYS A 42 10.60 13.50 -4.85
C LYS A 42 9.75 14.37 -5.77
N ASP A 43 8.88 13.75 -6.56
CA ASP A 43 8.13 14.42 -7.60
C ASP A 43 6.81 13.72 -7.92
N LEU A 44 6.00 14.35 -8.76
CA LEU A 44 4.69 13.85 -9.21
C LEU A 44 4.74 13.24 -10.61
N LYS A 45 5.90 12.78 -11.11
CA LYS A 45 6.04 12.33 -12.51
C LYS A 45 5.15 11.14 -12.89
N ASP A 46 4.79 10.32 -11.90
CA ASP A 46 3.96 9.12 -12.04
C ASP A 46 2.49 9.41 -11.70
N TRP A 47 2.12 10.69 -11.68
CA TRP A 47 0.81 11.16 -11.23
C TRP A 47 0.23 12.20 -12.19
N HIS A 48 -1.07 12.10 -12.47
CA HIS A 48 -1.81 13.05 -13.29
C HIS A 48 -2.67 13.95 -12.40
N VAL A 49 -2.62 15.26 -12.64
CA VAL A 49 -3.40 16.24 -11.86
C VAL A 49 -4.65 16.64 -12.63
N LYS A 50 -5.79 16.61 -11.96
CA LYS A 50 -7.05 17.14 -12.51
C LYS A 50 -7.71 18.06 -11.50
N ILE A 51 -7.86 19.32 -11.86
CA ILE A 51 -8.57 20.33 -11.06
C ILE A 51 -9.77 20.80 -11.87
N ARG A 52 -10.92 20.96 -11.21
CA ARG A 52 -12.12 21.54 -11.80
C ARG A 52 -11.81 22.88 -12.47
N GLY A 53 -12.31 23.11 -13.69
CA GLY A 53 -12.01 24.30 -14.49
C GLY A 53 -10.72 24.24 -15.30
N TYR A 54 -9.85 23.25 -15.08
CA TYR A 54 -8.53 23.17 -15.73
C TYR A 54 -8.37 21.89 -16.58
N PRO A 55 -7.58 21.97 -17.67
CA PRO A 55 -7.19 20.78 -18.44
C PRO A 55 -6.47 19.74 -17.58
N LEU A 56 -6.46 18.49 -18.05
CA LEU A 56 -5.64 17.43 -17.44
C LEU A 56 -4.16 17.86 -17.41
N ASP A 57 -3.47 17.49 -16.33
CA ASP A 57 -2.06 17.78 -16.05
C ASP A 57 -1.72 19.26 -15.82
N VAL A 58 -2.73 20.14 -15.77
CA VAL A 58 -2.55 21.52 -15.32
C VAL A 58 -2.70 21.61 -13.81
N ASN A 59 -1.57 21.69 -13.10
CA ASN A 59 -1.53 21.91 -11.66
C ASN A 59 -1.69 23.40 -11.31
N TYR A 60 -2.93 23.89 -11.42
CA TYR A 60 -3.27 25.28 -11.12
C TYR A 60 -2.83 25.67 -9.70
N LYS A 61 -2.21 26.85 -9.59
CA LYS A 61 -1.75 27.46 -8.32
C LYS A 61 -0.91 26.52 -7.44
N ASN A 62 -0.17 25.59 -8.05
CA ASN A 62 0.70 24.64 -7.36
C ASN A 62 -0.02 23.88 -6.23
N THR A 63 -1.26 23.46 -6.52
CA THR A 63 -2.16 22.81 -5.55
C THR A 63 -1.59 21.50 -5.03
N PHE A 64 -1.15 20.65 -5.96
CA PHE A 64 -0.46 19.41 -5.65
C PHE A 64 1.03 19.63 -5.73
N ARG A 65 1.76 19.38 -4.65
CA ARG A 65 3.21 19.60 -4.64
C ARG A 65 3.91 18.60 -3.74
N VAL A 66 5.22 18.47 -3.96
CA VAL A 66 6.09 17.69 -3.08
C VAL A 66 6.92 18.64 -2.24
N THR A 67 6.81 18.51 -0.92
CA THR A 67 7.64 19.25 0.04
C THR A 67 8.00 18.29 1.16
N ASP A 68 9.27 18.28 1.57
CA ASP A 68 9.80 17.40 2.61
C ASP A 68 9.49 15.90 2.40
N GLY A 69 9.50 15.47 1.14
CA GLY A 69 9.29 14.07 0.78
C GLY A 69 7.86 13.56 0.97
N VAL A 70 6.86 14.45 1.05
CA VAL A 70 5.44 14.10 1.08
C VAL A 70 4.66 14.84 -0.01
N ILE A 71 3.63 14.20 -0.54
CA ILE A 71 2.62 14.88 -1.38
C ILE A 71 1.79 15.77 -0.46
N GLN A 72 1.63 17.04 -0.85
CA GLN A 72 0.76 17.99 -0.18
C GLN A 72 -0.35 18.44 -1.14
N VAL A 73 -1.54 18.64 -0.59
CA VAL A 73 -2.67 19.30 -1.25
C VAL A 73 -2.89 20.62 -0.52
N ASN A 74 -2.64 21.73 -1.21
CA ASN A 74 -2.63 23.05 -0.59
C ASN A 74 -3.34 24.08 -1.45
N TYR A 75 -4.11 24.93 -0.80
CA TYR A 75 -4.82 26.03 -1.44
C TYR A 75 -4.30 27.38 -0.92
N ASP A 76 -3.03 27.45 -0.52
CA ASP A 76 -2.41 28.65 0.06
C ASP A 76 -2.16 29.78 -0.95
N GLN A 77 -2.19 29.46 -2.25
CA GLN A 77 -2.10 30.44 -3.34
C GLN A 77 -3.49 30.92 -3.83
N TYR A 78 -4.57 30.51 -3.17
CA TYR A 78 -5.95 30.82 -3.54
C TYR A 78 -6.53 31.90 -2.64
N ASP A 79 -7.21 32.87 -3.23
CA ASP A 79 -7.97 33.89 -2.49
C ASP A 79 -9.31 33.31 -1.97
N ASP A 80 -9.94 32.48 -2.80
CA ASP A 80 -11.19 31.77 -2.59
C ASP A 80 -11.04 30.32 -3.11
N PHE A 81 -11.73 29.36 -2.49
CA PHE A 81 -11.79 27.98 -2.93
C PHE A 81 -12.47 27.86 -4.29
N ASN A 82 -13.56 28.59 -4.51
CA ASN A 82 -14.30 28.64 -5.77
C ASN A 82 -14.55 27.25 -6.39
N GLU A 83 -14.93 26.28 -5.53
CA GLU A 83 -15.16 24.90 -5.95
C GLU A 83 -13.98 24.29 -6.74
N SER A 84 -12.74 24.68 -6.43
CA SER A 84 -11.52 24.18 -7.10
C SER A 84 -11.18 22.74 -6.66
N TYR A 85 -12.15 21.84 -6.74
CA TYR A 85 -11.98 20.43 -6.41
C TYR A 85 -10.86 19.82 -7.26
N GLY A 86 -9.88 19.23 -6.60
CA GLY A 86 -8.71 18.63 -7.23
C GLY A 86 -8.58 17.16 -6.89
N HIS A 87 -8.18 16.38 -7.90
CA HIS A 87 -7.74 15.00 -7.76
C HIS A 87 -6.35 14.82 -8.35
N ILE A 88 -5.62 13.84 -7.82
CA ILE A 88 -4.36 13.37 -8.38
C ILE A 88 -4.44 11.84 -8.58
N PHE A 89 -4.08 11.37 -9.76
CA PHE A 89 -4.28 9.99 -10.21
C PHE A 89 -2.93 9.31 -10.37
N TYR A 90 -2.76 8.12 -9.82
CA TYR A 90 -1.56 7.34 -10.09
C TYR A 90 -1.62 6.74 -11.50
N LYS A 91 -0.51 6.76 -12.24
CA LYS A 91 -0.44 6.36 -13.65
C LYS A 91 -0.90 4.93 -13.98
N ASN A 92 -0.90 4.02 -13.01
CA ASN A 92 -1.26 2.62 -13.24
C ASN A 92 -2.56 2.26 -12.53
N GLU A 93 -3.38 1.47 -13.22
CA GLU A 93 -4.58 0.86 -12.67
C GLU A 93 -4.26 -0.42 -11.89
N PHE A 94 -5.08 -0.70 -10.86
CA PHE A 94 -5.00 -1.92 -10.06
C PHE A 94 -6.38 -2.52 -9.86
N SER A 95 -6.46 -3.85 -9.82
CA SER A 95 -7.71 -4.58 -9.56
C SER A 95 -7.79 -5.08 -8.12
N ASN A 96 -6.84 -5.93 -7.68
CA ASN A 96 -6.81 -6.49 -6.33
C ASN A 96 -5.54 -6.06 -5.61
N TYR A 97 -5.67 -5.35 -4.50
CA TYR A 97 -4.53 -4.79 -3.78
C TYR A 97 -4.84 -4.52 -2.30
N LYS A 98 -3.78 -4.36 -1.53
CA LYS A 98 -3.81 -3.71 -0.21
C LYS A 98 -3.14 -2.36 -0.35
N LEU A 99 -3.83 -1.29 0.04
CA LEU A 99 -3.27 0.05 0.05
C LEU A 99 -2.85 0.43 1.46
N ARG A 100 -1.65 1.00 1.60
CA ARG A 100 -1.13 1.55 2.84
C ARG A 100 -0.60 2.96 2.60
N LEU A 101 -1.01 3.89 3.45
CA LEU A 101 -0.54 5.27 3.47
C LEU A 101 -0.51 5.83 4.89
N GLN A 102 0.19 6.94 5.05
CA GLN A 102 0.09 7.81 6.21
C GLN A 102 -0.39 9.17 5.71
N TYR A 103 -1.27 9.82 6.47
CA TYR A 103 -1.78 11.14 6.15
C TYR A 103 -1.92 11.98 7.42
N ARG A 104 -1.93 13.30 7.25
CA ARG A 104 -2.29 14.25 8.29
C ARG A 104 -2.94 15.48 7.65
N PHE A 105 -3.81 16.14 8.39
CA PHE A 105 -4.33 17.45 7.99
C PHE A 105 -3.49 18.56 8.59
N THR A 106 -3.22 19.58 7.77
CA THR A 106 -2.50 20.79 8.19
C THR A 106 -3.23 22.03 7.66
N GLY A 107 -2.77 23.22 8.07
CA GLY A 107 -3.31 24.47 7.56
C GLY A 107 -4.73 24.80 8.03
N LYS A 108 -5.34 25.79 7.36
CA LYS A 108 -6.70 26.27 7.59
C LYS A 108 -7.47 26.23 6.27
N GLN A 109 -8.76 25.90 6.34
CA GLN A 109 -9.65 25.93 5.17
C GLN A 109 -9.87 27.39 4.72
N LEU A 110 -10.00 27.59 3.40
CA LEU A 110 -10.40 28.87 2.83
C LEU A 110 -11.81 29.26 3.29
N LYS A 111 -12.06 30.57 3.37
CA LYS A 111 -13.28 31.14 3.96
C LYS A 111 -14.59 30.66 3.32
N ASP A 112 -14.56 30.38 2.01
CA ASP A 112 -15.69 29.95 1.18
C ASP A 112 -15.74 28.43 0.96
N GLY A 113 -14.79 27.68 1.53
CA GLY A 113 -14.87 26.23 1.52
C GLY A 113 -16.12 25.75 2.26
N ALA A 114 -16.74 24.67 1.77
CA ALA A 114 -17.97 24.16 2.37
C ALA A 114 -17.80 23.81 3.86
N GLY A 115 -18.71 24.29 4.71
CA GLY A 115 -18.60 24.13 6.17
C GLY A 115 -18.55 22.68 6.66
N TRP A 116 -19.19 21.77 5.92
CA TRP A 116 -19.17 20.33 6.19
C TRP A 116 -17.87 19.65 5.74
N ALA A 117 -17.03 20.30 4.93
CA ALA A 117 -15.82 19.74 4.34
C ALA A 117 -14.54 20.11 5.11
N LYS A 118 -14.64 20.42 6.41
CA LYS A 118 -13.48 20.75 7.24
C LYS A 118 -12.53 19.57 7.35
N ARG A 119 -11.29 19.77 6.86
CA ARG A 119 -10.27 18.71 6.78
C ARG A 119 -10.80 17.51 5.98
N ASN A 120 -11.44 17.79 4.84
CA ASN A 120 -11.92 16.76 3.93
C ASN A 120 -10.86 16.47 2.87
N SER A 121 -10.40 15.23 2.86
CA SER A 121 -9.58 14.63 1.81
C SER A 121 -9.82 13.13 1.86
N GLY A 122 -9.43 12.41 0.81
CA GLY A 122 -9.63 10.97 0.75
C GLY A 122 -8.93 10.33 -0.43
N ILE A 123 -8.94 9.01 -0.44
CA ILE A 123 -8.53 8.20 -1.58
C ILE A 123 -9.79 7.71 -2.26
N MET A 124 -9.89 8.00 -3.55
CA MET A 124 -10.90 7.39 -4.42
C MET A 124 -10.30 6.15 -5.06
N ILE A 125 -11.00 5.02 -4.98
CA ILE A 125 -10.59 3.73 -5.56
C ILE A 125 -11.57 3.34 -6.66
N HIS A 126 -11.08 2.67 -7.70
CA HIS A 126 -11.88 2.28 -8.88
C HIS A 126 -12.68 3.46 -9.46
N CYS A 127 -11.98 4.57 -9.70
CA CYS A 127 -12.55 5.77 -10.30
C CYS A 127 -12.51 5.71 -11.82
N GLN A 128 -13.26 6.62 -12.46
CA GLN A 128 -13.17 6.85 -13.90
C GLN A 128 -11.77 7.38 -14.29
N PRO A 129 -11.31 7.15 -15.53
CA PRO A 129 -10.06 7.73 -16.03
C PRO A 129 -10.07 9.26 -15.96
N PRO A 130 -8.93 9.92 -15.62
CA PRO A 130 -8.88 11.37 -15.54
C PRO A 130 -9.15 12.07 -16.89
N GLU A 131 -8.88 11.40 -18.01
CA GLU A 131 -9.14 11.88 -19.37
C GLU A 131 -10.63 12.01 -19.67
N SER A 132 -11.49 11.26 -18.97
CA SER A 132 -12.95 11.35 -19.15
C SER A 132 -13.56 12.50 -18.36
N MET A 133 -12.78 13.21 -17.54
CA MET A 133 -13.26 14.32 -16.72
C MET A 133 -13.26 15.64 -17.48
N GLY A 134 -14.45 16.22 -17.63
CA GLY A 134 -14.64 17.53 -18.27
C GLY A 134 -14.00 18.70 -17.51
N LEU A 135 -14.18 19.91 -18.05
CA LEU A 135 -13.68 21.16 -17.44
C LEU A 135 -14.67 21.77 -16.43
N ASN A 136 -15.86 21.19 -16.27
CA ASN A 136 -17.01 21.83 -15.62
C ASN A 136 -16.97 21.87 -14.10
#